data_AF-A0A7K7E697-F1
#
_entry.id   AF-A0A7K7E697-F1
#
_cell.length_a   1.000
_cell.length_b   1.000
_cell.length_c   1.000
_cell.angle_alpha   90.00
_cell.angle_beta   90.00
_cell.angle_gamma   90.00
#
_symmetry.space_group_name_H-M   'P 1'
#
loop_
_entity.id
_entity.type
_entity.pdbx_description
1 polymer ?
#
loop_
_entity_poly.entity_id
_entity_poly.type
_entity_poly.pdbx_seq_one_letter_code
_entity_poly.pdbx_strand_id
1 'polypeptide(L)'
;QINSEERVDTADQETVSWDRSIPEDIKQKIQPQEVPAESVTVWIDPLDATQEYTEDLRQYVTTMVCVAVNGKPVIGVIHKPFSSYTAWAMVDGGSNVKARSSYNEKTPRIIVSRSHAGKVEQVARQTFGNKTVIIPAGGAGYKVLALLDVPEKNQEEADVYIHVTYIKKWDICAGNAVLRALGGHMTTLSGEEISYTGSDGNEGGLIASINMNHKALIEKLPDLEKTSHK
;
A
#
# COMPACT_ATOMS: atom_id res chain seq x y z
N GLN A 1 18.48 0.93 7.45
CA GLN A 1 18.45 2.11 6.57
C GLN A 1 17.10 2.84 6.73
N ILE A 2 17.04 4.17 6.59
CA ILE A 2 15.78 4.95 6.57
C ILE A 2 15.70 5.68 5.23
N ASN A 3 14.58 5.51 4.52
CA ASN A 3 14.29 6.16 3.25
C ASN A 3 12.95 6.92 3.39
N SER A 4 12.96 8.21 3.11
CA SER A 4 11.81 9.10 3.21
C SER A 4 11.65 9.89 1.91
N GLU A 5 10.42 10.18 1.49
CA GLU A 5 10.17 11.08 0.35
C GLU A 5 10.83 12.46 0.60
N GLU A 6 10.58 13.02 1.77
CA GLU A 6 11.18 14.29 2.20
C GLU A 6 12.51 14.05 2.90
N ARG A 7 13.49 14.94 2.61
CA ARG A 7 14.78 14.91 3.29
C ARG A 7 14.62 15.46 4.71
N VAL A 8 15.19 14.76 5.68
CA VAL A 8 15.27 15.25 7.06
C VAL A 8 16.20 16.46 7.09
N ASP A 9 15.72 17.60 7.60
CA ASP A 9 16.58 18.74 7.90
C ASP A 9 17.49 18.35 9.07
N THR A 10 18.79 18.32 8.84
CA THR A 10 19.77 17.97 9.89
C THR A 10 19.91 19.06 10.95
N ALA A 11 19.32 20.24 10.73
CA ALA A 11 19.22 21.32 11.70
C ALA A 11 18.04 21.17 12.67
N ASP A 12 17.06 20.31 12.38
CA ASP A 12 15.94 20.06 13.29
C ASP A 12 16.41 19.20 14.48
N GLN A 13 16.45 19.83 15.67
CA GLN A 13 16.95 19.23 16.91
C GLN A 13 15.86 18.52 17.74
N GLU A 14 14.70 18.22 17.16
CA GLU A 14 13.67 17.45 17.87
C GLU A 14 14.19 16.05 18.18
N THR A 15 14.71 15.90 19.39
CA THR A 15 15.19 14.65 19.93
C THR A 15 14.00 13.94 20.56
N VAL A 16 13.34 13.11 19.76
CA VAL A 16 12.37 12.15 20.29
C VAL A 16 13.15 11.10 21.08
N SER A 17 13.15 11.24 22.41
CA SER A 17 13.74 10.24 23.30
C SER A 17 12.76 9.07 23.44
N TRP A 18 13.00 7.97 22.73
CA TRP A 18 12.30 6.72 22.98
C TRP A 18 13.10 5.90 24.01
N ASP A 19 12.47 5.59 25.14
CA ASP A 19 13.06 4.81 26.24
C ASP A 19 13.23 3.31 25.89
N ARG A 20 12.87 2.93 24.66
CA ARG A 20 12.87 1.55 24.14
C ARG A 20 11.96 0.61 24.95
N SER A 21 11.10 1.16 25.81
CA SER A 21 10.08 0.38 26.48
C SER A 21 9.02 -0.01 25.46
N ILE A 22 8.80 -1.31 25.33
CA ILE A 22 7.67 -1.84 24.57
C ILE A 22 6.50 -1.93 25.56
N PRO A 23 5.34 -1.32 25.27
CA PRO A 23 4.14 -1.46 26.09
C PRO A 23 3.81 -2.92 26.42
N GLU A 24 3.42 -3.19 27.66
CA GLU A 24 3.26 -4.56 28.16
C GLU A 24 2.14 -5.32 27.43
N ASP A 25 1.10 -4.61 27.00
CA ASP A 25 0.01 -5.16 26.19
C ASP A 25 0.46 -5.59 24.78
N ILE A 26 1.52 -5.00 24.25
CA ILE A 26 2.17 -5.43 22.99
C ILE A 26 3.06 -6.64 23.26
N LYS A 27 3.88 -6.61 24.33
CA LYS A 27 4.75 -7.74 24.71
C LYS A 27 3.98 -9.03 24.96
N GLN A 28 2.80 -8.94 25.54
CA GLN A 28 1.94 -10.10 25.81
C GLN A 28 1.33 -10.69 24.53
N LYS A 29 1.25 -9.92 23.45
CA LYS A 29 0.60 -10.32 22.18
C LYS A 29 1.60 -10.76 21.12
N ILE A 30 2.84 -10.27 21.17
CA ILE A 30 3.82 -10.45 20.11
C ILE A 30 5.11 -11.01 20.70
N GLN A 31 5.60 -12.12 20.13
CA GLN A 31 6.93 -12.62 20.43
C GLN A 31 7.97 -11.84 19.62
N PRO A 32 8.96 -11.19 20.25
CA PRO A 32 9.97 -10.44 19.52
C PRO A 32 10.85 -11.41 18.72
N GLN A 33 11.17 -11.01 17.49
CA GLN A 33 12.16 -11.69 16.66
C GLN A 33 13.38 -10.78 16.49
N GLU A 34 14.55 -11.29 16.85
CA GLU A 34 15.80 -10.59 16.57
C GLU A 34 16.16 -10.71 15.10
N VAL A 35 16.53 -9.59 14.48
CA VAL A 35 16.96 -9.50 13.09
C VAL A 35 18.23 -8.65 12.99
N PRO A 36 19.15 -8.94 12.05
CA PRO A 36 20.32 -8.10 11.84
C PRO A 36 19.92 -6.67 11.47
N ALA A 37 20.54 -5.65 12.06
CA ALA A 37 20.16 -4.26 11.84
C ALA A 37 20.32 -3.83 10.37
N GLU A 38 21.31 -4.38 9.68
CA GLU A 38 21.57 -4.18 8.25
C GLU A 38 20.48 -4.77 7.34
N SER A 39 19.68 -5.72 7.85
CA SER A 39 18.55 -6.29 7.11
C SER A 39 17.30 -5.41 7.18
N VAL A 40 17.29 -4.39 8.05
CA VAL A 40 16.13 -3.55 8.31
C VAL A 40 16.18 -2.27 7.48
N THR A 41 15.10 -2.04 6.72
CA THR A 41 14.86 -0.79 6.01
C THR A 41 13.53 -0.19 6.46
N VAL A 42 13.55 1.10 6.81
CA VAL A 42 12.35 1.87 7.12
C VAL A 42 12.01 2.74 5.92
N TRP A 43 10.77 2.67 5.45
CA TRP A 43 10.26 3.52 4.37
C TRP A 43 9.18 4.46 4.93
N ILE A 44 9.28 5.75 4.62
CA ILE A 44 8.38 6.78 5.12
C ILE A 44 7.88 7.60 3.93
N ASP A 45 6.56 7.68 3.80
CA ASP A 45 5.90 8.70 2.99
C ASP A 45 5.21 9.66 3.96
N PRO A 46 5.76 10.86 4.20
CA PRO A 46 5.22 11.79 5.16
C PRO A 46 3.86 12.34 4.72
N LEU A 47 3.62 12.45 3.41
CA LEU A 47 2.41 13.04 2.84
C LEU A 47 2.11 12.39 1.48
N ASP A 48 1.49 11.21 1.51
CA ASP A 48 0.95 10.56 0.33
C ASP A 48 -0.27 11.36 -0.15
N ALA A 49 -0.40 11.50 -1.49
CA ALA A 49 -1.40 12.32 -2.16
C ALA A 49 -1.16 13.85 -2.07
N THR A 50 0.09 14.31 -2.24
CA THR A 50 0.44 15.75 -2.28
C THR A 50 -0.39 16.55 -3.26
N GLN A 51 -0.63 16.04 -4.47
CA GLN A 51 -1.48 16.72 -5.45
C GLN A 51 -2.90 16.90 -4.90
N GLU A 52 -3.53 15.82 -4.42
CA GLU A 52 -4.85 15.88 -3.81
C GLU A 52 -4.94 16.84 -2.62
N TYR A 53 -3.89 16.93 -1.80
CA TYR A 53 -3.84 17.90 -0.72
C TYR A 53 -3.93 19.35 -1.22
N THR A 54 -3.22 19.68 -2.31
CA THR A 54 -3.31 21.02 -2.94
C THR A 54 -4.68 21.30 -3.58
N GLU A 55 -5.42 20.24 -3.95
CA GLU A 55 -6.78 20.31 -4.51
C GLU A 55 -7.88 20.31 -3.44
N ASP A 56 -7.51 20.38 -2.14
CA ASP A 56 -8.42 20.27 -0.99
C ASP A 56 -9.15 18.91 -0.87
N LEU A 57 -8.63 17.86 -1.52
CA LEU A 57 -9.16 16.49 -1.51
C LEU A 57 -8.53 15.66 -0.38
N ARG A 58 -8.66 16.18 0.84
CA ARG A 58 -8.02 15.70 2.06
C ARG A 58 -8.35 14.25 2.42
N GLN A 59 -9.46 13.70 1.91
CA GLN A 59 -9.85 12.31 2.16
C GLN A 59 -8.82 11.29 1.63
N TYR A 60 -8.03 11.66 0.62
CA TYR A 60 -7.01 10.80 0.02
C TYR A 60 -5.66 10.85 0.74
N VAL A 61 -5.43 11.90 1.53
CA VAL A 61 -4.11 12.14 2.14
C VAL A 61 -3.83 11.10 3.22
N THR A 62 -2.62 10.53 3.18
CA THR A 62 -2.14 9.63 4.23
C THR A 62 -0.68 9.90 4.60
N THR A 63 -0.27 9.46 5.79
CA THR A 63 1.13 9.34 6.19
C THR A 63 1.43 7.85 6.36
N MET A 64 2.52 7.39 5.75
CA MET A 64 2.86 5.97 5.65
C MET A 64 4.19 5.69 6.32
N VAL A 65 4.25 4.65 7.14
CA VAL A 65 5.50 4.14 7.71
C VAL A 65 5.55 2.63 7.53
N CYS A 66 6.67 2.13 7.04
CA CYS A 66 6.89 0.72 6.81
C CYS A 66 8.24 0.27 7.37
N VAL A 67 8.27 -0.92 7.95
CA VAL A 67 9.52 -1.63 8.27
C VAL A 67 9.60 -2.87 7.39
N ALA A 68 10.66 -2.96 6.59
CA ALA A 68 10.99 -4.12 5.79
C ALA A 68 12.21 -4.85 6.35
N VAL A 69 12.18 -6.17 6.35
CA VAL A 69 13.28 -7.05 6.75
C VAL A 69 13.69 -7.89 5.56
N ASN A 70 14.96 -7.82 5.16
CA ASN A 70 15.48 -8.47 3.94
C ASN A 70 14.65 -8.14 2.69
N GLY A 71 14.21 -6.89 2.58
CA GLY A 71 13.37 -6.42 1.47
C GLY A 71 11.92 -6.88 1.51
N LYS A 72 11.47 -7.61 2.53
CA LYS A 72 10.06 -8.01 2.68
C LYS A 72 9.38 -7.05 3.66
N PRO A 73 8.20 -6.49 3.35
CA PRO A 73 7.53 -5.56 4.23
C PRO A 73 6.88 -6.34 5.38
N VAL A 74 7.21 -5.99 6.63
CA VAL A 74 6.81 -6.72 7.85
C VAL A 74 5.85 -5.90 8.71
N ILE A 75 6.13 -4.62 8.90
CA ILE A 75 5.27 -3.70 9.66
C ILE A 75 4.81 -2.60 8.72
N GLY A 76 3.52 -2.28 8.75
CA GLY A 76 2.95 -1.17 7.99
C GLY A 76 2.00 -0.34 8.85
N VAL A 77 2.11 0.98 8.71
CA VAL A 77 1.22 1.96 9.33
C VAL A 77 0.74 2.92 8.23
N ILE A 78 -0.57 3.11 8.15
CA ILE A 78 -1.24 4.06 7.27
C ILE A 78 -2.10 4.97 8.14
N HIS A 79 -1.71 6.23 8.25
CA HIS A 79 -2.45 7.22 9.02
C HIS A 79 -3.21 8.16 8.09
N LYS A 80 -4.49 8.38 8.35
CA LYS A 80 -5.33 9.40 7.68
C LYS A 80 -5.39 10.64 8.60
N PRO A 81 -4.59 11.68 8.38
CA PRO A 81 -4.47 12.80 9.32
C PRO A 81 -5.77 13.59 9.48
N PHE A 82 -6.58 13.71 8.43
CA PHE A 82 -7.80 14.54 8.43
C PHE A 82 -9.05 13.84 8.97
N SER A 83 -8.97 12.54 9.27
CA SER A 83 -10.02 11.78 9.95
C SER A 83 -9.55 11.10 11.23
N SER A 84 -8.28 11.29 11.61
CA SER A 84 -7.67 10.74 12.81
C SER A 84 -7.77 9.21 12.91
N TYR A 85 -7.74 8.54 11.75
CA TYR A 85 -7.76 7.09 11.64
C TYR A 85 -6.36 6.54 11.36
N THR A 86 -5.97 5.47 12.04
CA THR A 86 -4.69 4.79 11.79
C THR A 86 -4.95 3.31 11.58
N ALA A 87 -4.61 2.79 10.41
CA ALA A 87 -4.48 1.36 10.17
C ALA A 87 -3.04 0.94 10.42
N TRP A 88 -2.84 -0.20 11.08
CA TRP A 88 -1.54 -0.82 11.22
C TRP A 88 -1.66 -2.34 11.19
N ALA A 89 -0.58 -2.97 10.74
CA ALA A 89 -0.42 -4.42 10.86
C ALA A 89 1.06 -4.80 10.95
N MET A 90 1.28 -5.95 11.55
CA MET A 90 2.55 -6.67 11.59
C MET A 90 2.31 -8.08 11.07
N VAL A 91 3.04 -8.47 10.03
CA VAL A 91 3.03 -9.83 9.50
C VAL A 91 3.39 -10.79 10.64
N ASP A 92 2.54 -11.80 10.85
CA ASP A 92 2.63 -12.78 11.94
C ASP A 92 2.57 -12.20 13.38
N GLY A 93 2.27 -10.89 13.55
CA GLY A 93 2.14 -10.23 14.84
C GLY A 93 0.73 -9.72 15.17
N GLY A 94 -0.06 -9.35 14.15
CA GLY A 94 -1.44 -8.90 14.29
C GLY A 94 -1.74 -7.56 13.60
N SER A 95 -2.99 -7.11 13.68
CA SER A 95 -3.47 -5.88 13.05
C SER A 95 -4.63 -5.26 13.82
N ASN A 96 -4.89 -3.97 13.60
CA ASN A 96 -6.15 -3.33 14.02
C ASN A 96 -7.19 -3.23 12.89
N VAL A 97 -6.83 -3.68 11.68
CA VAL A 97 -7.68 -3.74 10.49
C VAL A 97 -8.01 -5.17 10.09
N LYS A 98 -9.06 -5.34 9.30
CA LYS A 98 -9.53 -6.65 8.81
C LYS A 98 -9.79 -6.60 7.31
N ALA A 99 -9.84 -7.78 6.70
CA ALA A 99 -10.41 -7.94 5.36
C ALA A 99 -11.93 -7.68 5.40
N ARG A 100 -12.48 -7.20 4.28
CA ARG A 100 -13.93 -7.09 4.07
C ARG A 100 -14.57 -8.49 4.06
N SER A 101 -15.88 -8.52 4.28
CA SER A 101 -16.66 -9.77 4.34
C SER A 101 -16.79 -10.48 2.98
N SER A 102 -16.63 -9.77 1.86
CA SER A 102 -16.72 -10.34 0.52
C SER A 102 -15.94 -9.53 -0.51
N TYR A 103 -15.48 -10.22 -1.55
CA TYR A 103 -14.79 -9.67 -2.72
C TYR A 103 -15.36 -10.28 -4.00
N ASN A 104 -15.44 -9.52 -5.09
CA ASN A 104 -16.04 -9.98 -6.35
C ASN A 104 -14.99 -10.26 -7.44
N GLU A 105 -14.70 -11.53 -7.71
CA GLU A 105 -13.74 -11.92 -8.76
C GLU A 105 -14.29 -11.84 -10.19
N LYS A 106 -15.63 -11.83 -10.35
CA LYS A 106 -16.27 -11.87 -11.67
C LYS A 106 -16.46 -10.49 -12.27
N THR A 107 -16.83 -9.52 -11.43
CA THR A 107 -17.03 -8.12 -11.81
C THR A 107 -16.45 -7.23 -10.71
N PRO A 108 -15.11 -7.22 -10.55
CA PRO A 108 -14.46 -6.49 -9.48
C PRO A 108 -14.70 -4.98 -9.58
N ARG A 109 -14.73 -4.33 -8.43
CA ARG A 109 -14.51 -2.90 -8.29
C ARG A 109 -13.00 -2.66 -8.26
N ILE A 110 -12.46 -1.99 -9.27
CA ILE A 110 -11.03 -1.78 -9.42
C ILE A 110 -10.70 -0.33 -9.11
N ILE A 111 -9.91 -0.12 -8.07
CA ILE A 111 -9.42 1.20 -7.70
C ILE A 111 -8.09 1.49 -8.40
N VAL A 112 -7.97 2.69 -8.96
CA VAL A 112 -6.86 3.11 -9.82
C VAL A 112 -6.45 4.54 -9.49
N SER A 113 -5.25 4.95 -9.89
CA SER A 113 -4.82 6.35 -9.75
C SER A 113 -5.68 7.29 -10.60
N ARG A 114 -6.16 8.41 -10.02
CA ARG A 114 -6.88 9.48 -10.74
C ARG A 114 -6.11 9.99 -11.95
N SER A 115 -4.81 10.26 -11.79
CA SER A 115 -3.94 10.84 -12.82
C SER A 115 -3.67 9.88 -14.00
N HIS A 116 -3.98 8.58 -13.84
CA HIS A 116 -3.73 7.55 -14.84
C HIS A 116 -4.98 6.73 -15.22
N ALA A 117 -6.16 7.18 -14.79
CA ALA A 117 -7.40 6.40 -14.88
C ALA A 117 -7.73 5.96 -16.32
N GLY A 118 -7.48 6.81 -17.33
CA GLY A 118 -7.81 6.49 -18.72
C GLY A 118 -7.04 5.31 -19.32
N LYS A 119 -5.75 5.14 -18.99
CA LYS A 119 -4.95 3.99 -19.46
C LYS A 119 -5.36 2.70 -18.78
N VAL A 120 -5.69 2.76 -17.48
CA VAL A 120 -6.08 1.59 -16.70
C VAL A 120 -7.52 1.16 -16.97
N GLU A 121 -8.43 2.10 -17.22
CA GLU A 121 -9.84 1.80 -17.49
C GLU A 121 -10.02 0.91 -18.71
N GLN A 122 -9.34 1.20 -19.82
CA GLN A 122 -9.44 0.37 -21.02
C GLN A 122 -8.98 -1.06 -20.75
N VAL A 123 -7.83 -1.20 -20.08
CA VAL A 123 -7.25 -2.49 -19.73
C VAL A 123 -8.17 -3.26 -18.78
N ALA A 124 -8.62 -2.61 -17.70
CA ALA A 124 -9.49 -3.21 -16.72
C ALA A 124 -10.82 -3.68 -17.33
N ARG A 125 -11.43 -2.89 -18.23
CA ARG A 125 -12.67 -3.29 -18.92
C ARG A 125 -12.45 -4.43 -19.90
N GLN A 126 -11.33 -4.45 -20.61
CA GLN A 126 -10.96 -5.56 -21.50
C GLN A 126 -10.73 -6.86 -20.71
N THR A 127 -10.08 -6.75 -19.56
CA THR A 127 -9.67 -7.90 -18.73
C THR A 127 -10.81 -8.48 -17.89
N PHE A 128 -11.59 -7.62 -17.24
CA PHE A 128 -12.60 -8.02 -16.25
C PHE A 128 -14.04 -7.84 -16.76
N GLY A 129 -14.19 -7.34 -18.00
CA GLY A 129 -15.46 -7.16 -18.68
C GLY A 129 -16.13 -5.80 -18.39
N ASN A 130 -17.10 -5.45 -19.22
CA ASN A 130 -17.76 -4.13 -19.21
C ASN A 130 -18.52 -3.79 -17.92
N LYS A 131 -18.85 -4.79 -17.10
CA LYS A 131 -19.54 -4.60 -15.81
C LYS A 131 -18.59 -4.21 -14.67
N THR A 132 -17.27 -4.20 -14.92
CA THR A 132 -16.26 -3.75 -13.97
C THR A 132 -16.45 -2.27 -13.66
N VAL A 133 -16.40 -1.94 -12.37
CA VAL A 133 -16.47 -0.56 -11.89
C VAL A 133 -15.06 -0.05 -11.68
N ILE A 134 -14.73 1.09 -12.28
CA ILE A 134 -13.44 1.76 -12.10
C ILE A 134 -13.61 2.89 -11.11
N ILE A 135 -12.79 2.91 -10.06
CA ILE A 135 -12.80 3.90 -8.99
C ILE A 135 -11.51 4.70 -9.08
N PRO A 136 -11.53 5.92 -9.65
CA PRO A 136 -10.35 6.78 -9.66
C PRO A 136 -10.14 7.41 -8.27
N ALA A 137 -9.00 7.16 -7.63
CA ALA A 137 -8.65 7.71 -6.32
C ALA A 137 -7.20 8.22 -6.25
N GLY A 138 -6.97 9.25 -5.43
CA GLY A 138 -5.64 9.72 -5.06
C GLY A 138 -5.06 8.91 -3.90
N GLY A 139 -3.75 9.05 -3.66
CA GLY A 139 -3.06 8.43 -2.51
C GLY A 139 -2.88 6.91 -2.60
N ALA A 140 -1.65 6.41 -2.60
CA ALA A 140 -1.39 4.97 -2.58
C ALA A 140 -1.93 4.30 -1.30
N GLY A 141 -1.77 4.95 -0.15
CA GLY A 141 -2.30 4.49 1.13
C GLY A 141 -3.82 4.39 1.13
N TYR A 142 -4.50 5.41 0.61
CA TYR A 142 -5.96 5.38 0.45
C TYR A 142 -6.44 4.20 -0.42
N LYS A 143 -5.74 3.94 -1.53
CA LYS A 143 -6.09 2.85 -2.45
C LYS A 143 -5.92 1.46 -1.83
N VAL A 144 -4.93 1.29 -0.95
CA VAL A 144 -4.78 0.04 -0.19
C VAL A 144 -5.88 -0.09 0.86
N LEU A 145 -6.19 0.99 1.59
CA LEU A 145 -7.27 0.98 2.57
C LEU A 145 -8.64 0.63 1.94
N ALA A 146 -8.83 0.96 0.67
CA ALA A 146 -10.06 0.61 -0.05
C ALA A 146 -10.28 -0.91 -0.21
N LEU A 147 -9.23 -1.72 -0.07
CA LEU A 147 -9.32 -3.18 -0.11
C LEU A 147 -9.76 -3.78 1.23
N LEU A 148 -9.85 -2.98 2.30
CA LEU A 148 -9.99 -3.44 3.68
C LEU A 148 -11.32 -2.98 4.31
N ASP A 149 -11.67 -3.59 5.43
CA ASP A 149 -12.79 -3.14 6.27
C ASP A 149 -12.32 -1.97 7.13
N VAL A 150 -12.59 -0.75 6.65
CA VAL A 150 -12.18 0.50 7.29
C VAL A 150 -13.45 1.26 7.70
N PRO A 151 -13.63 1.59 8.98
CA PRO A 151 -14.84 2.24 9.50
C PRO A 151 -14.87 3.75 9.22
N GLU A 152 -14.53 4.15 8.00
CA GLU A 152 -14.41 5.54 7.56
C GLU A 152 -15.46 5.85 6.49
N LYS A 153 -16.29 6.86 6.73
CA LYS A 153 -17.43 7.21 5.85
C LYS A 153 -17.04 7.48 4.40
N ASN A 154 -15.85 8.04 4.18
CA ASN A 154 -15.37 8.46 2.86
C ASN A 154 -14.33 7.48 2.27
N GLN A 155 -14.21 6.28 2.83
CA GLN A 155 -13.36 5.23 2.29
C GLN A 155 -14.16 4.45 1.24
N GLU A 156 -13.67 4.47 0.00
CA GLU A 156 -14.22 3.62 -1.05
C GLU A 156 -13.95 2.15 -0.74
N GLU A 157 -14.88 1.29 -1.14
CA GLU A 157 -14.68 -0.14 -1.14
C GLU A 157 -14.28 -0.62 -2.54
N ALA A 158 -13.16 -1.32 -2.65
CA ALA A 158 -12.62 -1.87 -3.88
C ALA A 158 -12.15 -3.31 -3.69
N ASP A 159 -12.25 -4.11 -4.74
CA ASP A 159 -11.84 -5.52 -4.74
C ASP A 159 -10.37 -5.69 -5.14
N VAL A 160 -9.90 -4.85 -6.07
CA VAL A 160 -8.54 -4.91 -6.62
C VAL A 160 -7.98 -3.50 -6.74
N TYR A 161 -6.71 -3.31 -6.39
CA TYR A 161 -5.95 -2.10 -6.67
C TYR A 161 -4.97 -2.37 -7.82
N ILE A 162 -5.04 -1.58 -8.89
CA ILE A 162 -4.11 -1.65 -10.02
C ILE A 162 -3.42 -0.30 -10.22
N HIS A 163 -2.11 -0.33 -10.40
CA HIS A 163 -1.29 0.81 -10.81
C HIS A 163 -0.35 0.38 -11.94
N VAL A 164 -0.34 1.11 -13.07
CA VAL A 164 0.34 0.67 -14.30
C VAL A 164 1.63 1.41 -14.63
N THR A 165 1.96 2.43 -13.85
CA THR A 165 3.16 3.25 -14.08
C THR A 165 4.18 3.03 -12.97
N TYR A 166 5.31 3.72 -13.09
CA TYR A 166 6.25 3.89 -11.99
C TYR A 166 5.54 4.33 -10.70
N ILE A 167 6.00 3.80 -9.57
CA ILE A 167 5.58 4.19 -8.22
C ILE A 167 6.76 4.03 -7.27
N LYS A 168 6.84 4.86 -6.22
CA LYS A 168 7.93 4.79 -5.25
C LYS A 168 7.64 3.73 -4.20
N LYS A 169 8.69 3.18 -3.60
CA LYS A 169 8.58 2.14 -2.58
C LYS A 169 8.00 2.67 -1.27
N TRP A 170 8.22 3.94 -0.93
CA TRP A 170 7.57 4.55 0.24
C TRP A 170 6.04 4.63 0.08
N ASP A 171 5.54 4.90 -1.13
CA ASP A 171 4.10 4.93 -1.43
C ASP A 171 3.40 3.57 -1.13
N ILE A 172 4.11 2.45 -1.32
CA ILE A 172 3.50 1.11 -1.34
C ILE A 172 3.95 0.18 -0.22
N CYS A 173 5.06 0.45 0.47
CA CYS A 173 5.62 -0.47 1.47
C CYS A 173 4.65 -0.73 2.62
N ALA A 174 4.11 0.34 3.23
CA ALA A 174 3.22 0.19 4.37
C ALA A 174 1.93 -0.55 3.96
N GLY A 175 1.39 -0.21 2.79
CA GLY A 175 0.23 -0.90 2.24
C GLY A 175 0.47 -2.38 1.96
N ASN A 176 1.63 -2.73 1.42
CA ASN A 176 2.01 -4.13 1.20
C ASN A 176 2.14 -4.90 2.51
N ALA A 177 2.80 -4.34 3.53
CA ALA A 177 2.86 -4.95 4.87
C ALA A 177 1.46 -5.20 5.44
N VAL A 178 0.56 -4.21 5.35
CA VAL A 178 -0.82 -4.34 5.84
C VAL A 178 -1.58 -5.44 5.11
N LEU A 179 -1.50 -5.50 3.78
CA LEU A 179 -2.16 -6.55 3.01
C LEU A 179 -1.60 -7.94 3.34
N ARG A 180 -0.27 -8.09 3.38
CA ARG A 180 0.38 -9.37 3.68
C ARG A 180 -0.01 -9.91 5.05
N ALA A 181 -0.07 -9.05 6.06
CA ALA A 181 -0.46 -9.43 7.41
C ALA A 181 -1.90 -9.98 7.48
N LEU A 182 -2.74 -9.64 6.50
CA LEU A 182 -4.11 -10.12 6.37
C LEU A 182 -4.27 -11.26 5.35
N GLY A 183 -3.17 -11.81 4.84
CA GLY A 183 -3.19 -12.87 3.81
C GLY A 183 -3.46 -12.36 2.39
N GLY A 184 -3.37 -11.06 2.16
CA GLY A 184 -3.42 -10.44 0.84
C GLY A 184 -2.09 -10.45 0.10
N HIS A 185 -2.13 -9.98 -1.14
CA HIS A 185 -0.99 -9.94 -2.05
C HIS A 185 -0.84 -8.55 -2.67
N MET A 186 0.40 -8.13 -2.89
CA MET A 186 0.77 -7.00 -3.73
C MET A 186 2.04 -7.36 -4.50
N THR A 187 1.91 -7.51 -5.81
CA THR A 187 2.99 -7.88 -6.73
C THR A 187 3.12 -6.84 -7.84
N THR A 188 4.16 -6.94 -8.65
CA THR A 188 4.19 -6.28 -9.96
C THR A 188 3.03 -6.80 -10.85
N LEU A 189 2.79 -6.14 -11.97
CA LEU A 189 1.80 -6.61 -12.95
C LEU A 189 2.20 -7.93 -13.63
N SER A 190 3.49 -8.31 -13.59
CA SER A 190 4.03 -9.60 -14.03
C SER A 190 3.91 -10.70 -12.95
N GLY A 191 3.42 -10.37 -11.75
CA GLY A 191 3.28 -11.30 -10.64
C GLY A 191 4.55 -11.50 -9.80
N GLU A 192 5.56 -10.65 -9.98
CA GLU A 192 6.80 -10.70 -9.19
C GLU A 192 6.61 -10.02 -7.84
N GLU A 193 7.24 -10.58 -6.81
CA GLU A 193 7.26 -9.96 -5.48
C GLU A 193 8.03 -8.63 -5.51
N ILE A 194 7.44 -7.58 -4.96
CA ILE A 194 8.08 -6.27 -4.88
C ILE A 194 9.10 -6.27 -3.74
N SER A 195 10.38 -6.09 -4.07
CA SER A 195 11.46 -5.98 -3.08
C SER A 195 11.63 -4.55 -2.56
N TYR A 196 11.72 -4.42 -1.24
CA TYR A 196 11.98 -3.16 -0.52
C TYR A 196 13.46 -2.94 -0.17
N THR A 197 14.38 -3.59 -0.89
CA THR A 197 15.81 -3.28 -0.90
C THR A 197 16.21 -2.44 -2.12
N GLY A 198 17.41 -1.86 -2.09
CA GLY A 198 18.03 -1.23 -3.26
C GLY A 198 17.39 0.11 -3.64
N SER A 199 17.10 0.29 -4.93
CA SER A 199 16.51 1.53 -5.47
C SER A 199 15.15 1.85 -4.83
N ASP A 200 14.73 3.10 -4.93
CA ASP A 200 13.47 3.60 -4.38
C ASP A 200 12.26 3.39 -5.31
N GLY A 201 12.49 2.96 -6.54
CA GLY A 201 11.46 2.83 -7.57
C GLY A 201 10.94 1.41 -7.77
N ASN A 202 9.67 1.31 -8.14
CA ASN A 202 9.04 0.12 -8.71
C ASN A 202 8.51 0.46 -10.11
N GLU A 203 9.15 -0.09 -11.14
CA GLU A 203 8.82 0.18 -12.55
C GLU A 203 7.73 -0.75 -13.10
N GLY A 204 7.56 -1.95 -12.51
CA GLY A 204 6.65 -2.99 -13.01
C GLY A 204 5.16 -2.76 -12.72
N GLY A 205 4.78 -1.55 -12.28
CA GLY A 205 3.45 -1.27 -11.73
C GLY A 205 3.14 -2.17 -10.54
N LEU A 206 1.86 -2.26 -10.15
CA LEU A 206 1.41 -3.24 -9.17
C LEU A 206 -0.04 -3.66 -9.40
N ILE A 207 -0.34 -4.85 -8.91
CA ILE A 207 -1.69 -5.32 -8.62
C ILE A 207 -1.75 -5.78 -7.17
N ALA A 208 -2.81 -5.42 -6.45
CA ALA A 208 -3.05 -5.85 -5.10
C ALA A 208 -4.47 -6.39 -4.92
N SER A 209 -4.60 -7.48 -4.15
CA SER A 209 -5.87 -8.14 -3.85
C SER A 209 -5.78 -8.91 -2.54
N ILE A 210 -6.92 -9.24 -1.96
CA ILE A 210 -7.02 -10.01 -0.72
C ILE A 210 -8.24 -10.93 -0.79
N ASN A 211 -8.15 -12.15 -0.23
CA ASN A 211 -9.21 -13.16 -0.27
C ASN A 211 -9.76 -13.44 -1.68
N MET A 212 -8.89 -13.34 -2.70
CA MET A 212 -9.17 -13.62 -4.11
C MET A 212 -8.03 -14.46 -4.69
N ASN A 213 -8.29 -15.15 -5.80
CA ASN A 213 -7.25 -15.85 -6.55
C ASN A 213 -6.33 -14.85 -7.28
N HIS A 214 -5.29 -14.38 -6.58
CA HIS A 214 -4.37 -13.36 -7.06
C HIS A 214 -3.68 -13.76 -8.38
N LYS A 215 -3.25 -15.03 -8.49
CA LYS A 215 -2.62 -15.55 -9.70
C LYS A 215 -3.56 -15.47 -10.91
N ALA A 216 -4.83 -15.85 -10.73
CA ALA A 216 -5.82 -15.75 -11.79
C ALA A 216 -6.15 -14.29 -12.16
N LEU A 217 -5.97 -13.33 -11.26
CA LEU A 217 -6.08 -11.90 -11.60
C LEU A 217 -4.92 -11.46 -12.49
N ILE A 218 -3.69 -11.86 -12.15
CA ILE A 218 -2.48 -11.56 -12.94
C ILE A 218 -2.59 -12.18 -14.34
N GLU A 219 -2.97 -13.45 -14.45
CA GLU A 219 -3.11 -14.15 -15.74
C GLU A 219 -4.13 -13.51 -16.70
N LYS A 220 -5.07 -12.71 -16.17
CA LYS A 220 -6.05 -11.98 -16.98
C LYS A 220 -5.53 -10.61 -17.45
N LEU A 221 -4.52 -10.04 -16.79
CA LEU A 221 -3.94 -8.77 -17.22
C LEU A 221 -3.32 -8.96 -18.61
N PRO A 222 -3.49 -8.01 -19.54
CA PRO A 222 -2.81 -8.09 -20.82
C PRO A 222 -1.31 -7.89 -20.59
N ASP A 223 -0.48 -8.33 -21.55
CA ASP A 223 0.96 -8.03 -21.58
C ASP A 223 1.17 -6.51 -21.66
N LEU A 224 1.15 -5.83 -20.51
CA LEU A 224 1.32 -4.38 -20.40
C LEU A 224 2.78 -3.95 -20.51
N GLU A 225 3.72 -4.91 -20.52
CA GLU A 225 5.17 -4.70 -20.54
C GLU A 225 5.70 -3.85 -21.71
N LYS A 226 4.88 -3.47 -22.70
CA LYS A 226 5.34 -2.82 -23.93
C LYS A 226 4.91 -1.37 -24.16
N THR A 227 4.20 -0.73 -23.22
CA THR A 227 3.67 0.64 -23.46
C THR A 227 4.23 1.75 -22.56
N SER A 228 5.14 1.43 -21.63
CA SER A 228 5.76 2.44 -20.73
C SER A 228 7.09 3.04 -21.24
N HIS A 229 7.60 2.60 -22.40
CA HIS A 229 8.82 3.13 -23.00
C HIS A 229 8.55 3.78 -24.37
N LYS A 230 7.78 4.86 -24.40
CA LYS A 230 7.79 5.85 -25.49
C LYS A 230 7.54 7.24 -24.95
#